data_AF-A0A3B9T884-F1
#
_entry.id   AF-A0A3B9T884-F1
#
_cell.length_a   1.000
_cell.length_b   1.000
_cell.length_c   1.000
_cell.angle_alpha   90.00
_cell.angle_beta   90.00
_cell.angle_gamma   90.00
#
_symmetry.space_group_name_H-M   'P 1'
#
loop_
_entity.id
_entity.type
_entity.pdbx_description
1 polymer ?
#
loop_
_entity_poly.entity_id
_entity_poly.type
_entity_poly.pdbx_seq_one_letter_code
_entity_poly.pdbx_strand_id
1 'polypeptide(L)'
;MKKIDLEAELKVAILLLESKQAEEEKMLKEQFHLTYESVKPINMIKNTFKEVVSSQDLKEDFTTTMFGLTAGFLSKIIVEKITRNPLKKLVGTAVMYSVRKAIVNNPEAVKLFSQFVLKHIFRKKEMNTAKS
;
A
#
# COMPACT_ATOMS: atom_id res chain seq x y z
N MET A 1 10.25 37.10 -65.09
CA MET A 1 9.30 37.24 -63.96
C MET A 1 9.06 35.93 -63.17
N LYS A 2 8.96 34.74 -63.79
CA LYS A 2 8.64 33.47 -63.07
C LYS A 2 9.59 33.00 -61.93
N LYS A 3 10.87 33.38 -61.93
CA LYS A 3 11.86 32.83 -60.98
C LYS A 3 11.79 33.46 -59.58
N ILE A 4 11.37 34.72 -59.50
CA ILE A 4 11.32 35.50 -58.25
C ILE A 4 10.12 35.05 -57.38
N ASP A 5 9.02 34.68 -58.02
CA ASP A 5 7.79 34.19 -57.37
C ASP A 5 8.02 32.82 -56.69
N LEU A 6 8.73 31.93 -57.39
CA LEU A 6 9.03 30.58 -56.92
C LEU A 6 10.02 30.56 -55.74
N GLU A 7 10.95 31.52 -55.68
CA GLU A 7 11.87 31.66 -54.53
C GLU A 7 11.13 32.19 -53.29
N ALA A 8 10.18 33.10 -53.47
CA ALA A 8 9.35 33.63 -52.39
C ALA A 8 8.40 32.55 -51.84
N GLU A 9 7.72 31.81 -52.71
CA GLU A 9 6.88 30.67 -52.34
C GLU A 9 7.66 29.60 -51.59
N LEU A 10 8.87 29.26 -52.04
CA LEU A 10 9.72 28.29 -51.37
C LEU A 10 10.11 28.74 -49.96
N LYS A 11 10.46 30.02 -49.76
CA LYS A 11 10.77 30.55 -48.42
C LYS A 11 9.57 30.51 -47.48
N VAL A 12 8.38 30.84 -47.99
CA VAL A 12 7.13 30.75 -47.21
C VAL A 12 6.83 29.30 -46.82
N ALA A 13 7.01 28.36 -47.75
CA ALA A 13 6.83 26.94 -47.48
C ALA A 13 7.83 26.42 -46.43
N ILE A 14 9.10 26.83 -46.50
CA ILE A 14 10.12 26.48 -45.51
C ILE A 14 9.72 27.00 -44.13
N LEU A 15 9.36 28.27 -44.00
CA LEU A 15 8.95 28.86 -42.72
C LEU A 15 7.72 28.17 -42.13
N LEU A 16 6.75 27.81 -42.98
CA LEU A 16 5.56 27.08 -42.55
C LEU A 16 5.91 25.67 -42.05
N LEU A 17 6.81 24.98 -42.76
CA LEU A 17 7.27 23.64 -42.37
C LEU A 17 8.11 23.67 -41.09
N GLU A 18 8.99 24.66 -40.92
CA GLU A 18 9.77 24.85 -39.70
C GLU A 18 8.87 25.14 -38.48
N SER A 19 7.87 26.02 -38.66
CA SER A 19 6.89 26.29 -37.61
C SER A 19 6.10 25.04 -37.23
N LYS A 20 5.67 24.26 -38.23
CA LYS A 20 4.95 23.00 -38.01
C LYS A 20 5.82 21.97 -37.31
N GLN A 21 7.08 21.82 -37.74
CA GLN A 21 8.03 20.90 -37.13
C GLN A 21 8.29 21.25 -35.66
N ALA A 22 8.44 22.54 -35.34
CA ALA A 22 8.64 22.98 -33.96
C ALA A 22 7.43 22.67 -33.07
N GLU A 23 6.21 22.83 -33.59
CA GLU A 23 4.98 22.49 -32.89
C GLU A 23 4.85 20.97 -32.67
N GLU A 24 5.11 20.17 -33.70
CA GLU A 24 5.09 18.71 -33.63
C GLU A 24 6.14 18.18 -32.63
N GLU A 25 7.35 18.76 -32.62
CA GLU A 25 8.40 18.39 -31.67
C GLU A 25 7.97 18.67 -30.23
N LYS A 26 7.36 19.84 -29.98
CA LYS A 26 6.84 20.20 -28.65
C LYS A 26 5.76 19.22 -28.21
N MET A 27 4.80 18.92 -29.08
CA MET A 27 3.71 17.98 -28.80
C MET A 27 4.25 16.57 -28.51
N LEU A 28 5.24 16.11 -29.28
CA LEU A 28 5.87 14.81 -29.09
C LEU A 28 6.57 14.72 -27.73
N LYS A 29 7.32 15.76 -27.34
CA LYS A 29 7.98 15.81 -26.02
C LYS A 29 6.97 15.77 -24.88
N GLU A 30 5.85 16.48 -25.02
CA GLU A 30 4.79 16.51 -24.00
C GLU A 30 4.10 15.14 -23.88
N GLN A 31 3.72 14.52 -25.00
CA GLN A 31 3.14 13.17 -25.02
C GLN A 31 4.11 12.13 -24.45
N PHE A 32 5.39 12.23 -24.79
CA PHE A 32 6.42 11.35 -24.22
C PHE A 32 6.54 11.53 -22.71
N HIS A 33 6.58 12.77 -22.22
CA HIS A 33 6.65 13.04 -20.79
C HIS A 33 5.42 12.51 -20.05
N LEU A 34 4.22 12.77 -20.55
CA LEU A 34 2.96 12.27 -19.96
C LEU A 34 2.91 10.74 -19.94
N THR A 35 3.35 10.10 -21.02
CA THR A 35 3.42 8.63 -21.10
C THR A 35 4.45 8.08 -20.13
N TYR A 36 5.63 8.70 -20.06
CA TYR A 36 6.68 8.32 -19.12
C TYR A 36 6.21 8.46 -17.68
N GLU A 37 5.56 9.57 -17.32
CA GLU A 37 4.97 9.76 -15.99
C GLU A 37 3.88 8.72 -15.72
N SER A 38 3.00 8.41 -16.68
CA SER A 38 1.87 7.49 -16.45
C SER A 38 2.30 6.05 -16.19
N VAL A 39 3.40 5.60 -16.79
CA VAL A 39 3.96 4.25 -16.56
C VAL A 39 4.84 4.17 -15.32
N LYS A 40 5.14 5.29 -14.65
CA LYS A 40 5.87 5.24 -13.37
C LYS A 40 5.03 4.49 -12.33
N PRO A 41 5.62 3.51 -11.61
CA PRO A 41 4.88 2.73 -10.61
C PRO A 41 4.13 3.59 -9.59
N ILE A 42 4.71 4.73 -9.19
CA ILE A 42 4.08 5.64 -8.23
C ILE A 42 2.76 6.24 -8.76
N ASN A 43 2.70 6.58 -10.05
CA ASN A 43 1.50 7.15 -10.68
C ASN A 43 0.47 6.05 -10.99
N MET A 44 0.91 4.83 -11.29
CA MET A 44 0.03 3.67 -11.39
C MET A 44 -0.66 3.37 -10.05
N ILE A 45 0.10 3.30 -8.95
CA ILE A 45 -0.44 3.10 -7.60
C ILE A 45 -1.38 4.24 -7.20
N LYS A 46 -1.04 5.48 -7.55
CA LYS A 46 -1.90 6.65 -7.26
C LYS A 46 -3.24 6.55 -7.98
N ASN A 47 -3.25 6.14 -9.24
CA ASN A 47 -4.48 6.00 -10.03
C ASN A 47 -5.33 4.83 -9.52
N THR A 48 -4.74 3.68 -9.23
CA THR A 48 -5.48 2.54 -8.66
C THR A 48 -6.02 2.84 -7.27
N PHE A 49 -5.25 3.51 -6.41
CA PHE A 49 -5.73 3.91 -5.08
C PHE A 49 -6.87 4.93 -5.17
N LYS A 50 -6.80 5.89 -6.10
CA LYS A 50 -7.88 6.85 -6.34
C LYS A 50 -9.16 6.13 -6.77
N GLU A 51 -9.06 5.16 -7.66
CA GLU A 51 -10.21 4.37 -8.14
C GLU A 51 -10.84 3.53 -7.01
N VAL A 52 -10.02 2.88 -6.19
CA VAL A 52 -10.46 2.07 -5.04
C VAL A 52 -11.13 2.91 -3.94
N VAL A 53 -10.66 4.13 -3.69
CA VAL A 53 -11.28 5.03 -2.70
C VAL A 53 -12.56 5.69 -3.22
N SER A 54 -12.73 5.77 -4.55
CA SER A 54 -13.89 6.40 -5.19
C SER A 54 -15.10 5.48 -5.26
N SER A 55 -14.91 4.16 -5.39
CA SER A 55 -16.00 3.19 -5.41
C SER A 55 -16.45 2.84 -3.99
N GLN A 56 -17.76 2.74 -3.75
CA GLN A 56 -18.29 2.39 -2.44
C GLN A 56 -18.08 0.90 -2.11
N ASP A 57 -18.14 0.03 -3.12
CA ASP A 57 -18.00 -1.42 -2.98
C ASP A 57 -16.56 -1.86 -2.64
N LEU A 58 -15.53 -1.17 -3.16
CA LEU A 58 -14.13 -1.57 -2.93
C LEU A 58 -13.56 -1.06 -1.61
N LYS A 59 -14.25 -0.15 -0.91
CA LYS A 59 -13.76 0.38 0.38
C LYS A 59 -13.65 -0.72 1.43
N GLU A 60 -14.63 -1.60 1.51
CA GLU A 60 -14.65 -2.66 2.52
C GLU A 60 -13.55 -3.70 2.26
N ASP A 61 -13.40 -4.13 1.01
CA ASP A 61 -12.32 -5.02 0.55
C ASP A 61 -10.93 -4.40 0.70
N PHE A 62 -10.80 -3.09 0.46
CA PHE A 62 -9.55 -2.36 0.63
C PHE A 62 -9.13 -2.29 2.09
N THR A 63 -10.07 -1.99 3.02
CA THR A 63 -9.74 -1.98 4.45
C THR A 63 -9.25 -3.35 4.92
N THR A 64 -9.94 -4.42 4.53
CA THR A 64 -9.56 -5.81 4.88
C THR A 64 -8.18 -6.15 4.31
N THR A 65 -7.91 -5.80 3.07
CA THR A 65 -6.61 -6.01 2.42
C THR A 65 -5.50 -5.21 3.10
N MET A 66 -5.75 -3.94 3.42
CA MET A 66 -4.80 -3.06 4.10
C MET A 66 -4.48 -3.56 5.52
N PHE A 67 -5.49 -4.05 6.26
CA PHE A 67 -5.30 -4.74 7.53
C PHE A 67 -4.49 -6.03 7.37
N GLY A 68 -4.76 -6.84 6.34
CA GLY A 68 -3.99 -8.05 6.03
C GLY A 68 -2.52 -7.75 5.72
N LEU A 69 -2.24 -6.70 4.94
CA LEU A 69 -0.89 -6.26 4.61
C LEU A 69 -0.15 -5.70 5.83
N THR A 70 -0.80 -4.86 6.63
CA THR A 70 -0.19 -4.33 7.86
C THR A 70 0.04 -5.43 8.89
N ALA A 71 -0.92 -6.32 9.12
CA ALA A 71 -0.76 -7.47 9.99
C ALA A 71 0.35 -8.41 9.49
N GLY A 72 0.41 -8.69 8.18
CA GLY A 72 1.47 -9.49 7.57
C GLY A 72 2.85 -8.84 7.68
N PHE A 73 2.95 -7.52 7.49
CA PHE A 73 4.20 -6.77 7.63
C PHE A 73 4.67 -6.71 9.09
N LEU A 74 3.76 -6.44 10.02
CA LEU A 74 4.04 -6.50 11.46
C LEU A 74 4.44 -7.91 11.88
N SER A 75 3.75 -8.94 11.39
CA SER A 75 4.10 -10.35 11.60
C SER A 75 5.50 -10.65 11.08
N LYS A 76 5.86 -10.21 9.86
CA LYS A 76 7.22 -10.34 9.32
C LYS A 76 8.26 -9.64 10.18
N ILE A 77 7.98 -8.41 10.64
CA ILE A 77 8.88 -7.67 11.56
C ILE A 77 9.06 -8.45 12.86
N ILE A 78 7.97 -8.93 13.45
CA ILE A 78 7.97 -9.67 14.71
C ILE A 78 8.76 -10.97 14.51
N VAL A 79 8.39 -11.80 13.54
CA VAL A 79 8.99 -13.11 13.31
C VAL A 79 10.46 -13.00 12.88
N GLU A 80 10.80 -12.18 11.88
CA GLU A 80 12.18 -12.10 11.39
C GLU A 80 13.10 -11.31 12.34
N LYS A 81 12.65 -10.17 12.89
CA LYS A 81 13.52 -9.32 13.72
C LYS A 81 13.60 -9.74 15.19
N ILE A 82 12.54 -10.31 15.78
CA ILE A 82 12.60 -10.80 17.18
C ILE A 82 13.47 -12.05 17.27
N THR A 83 13.41 -12.93 16.28
CA THR A 83 14.21 -14.17 16.26
C THR A 83 15.71 -13.87 16.11
N ARG A 84 16.08 -12.78 15.42
CA ARG A 84 17.49 -12.40 15.19
C ARG A 84 18.10 -11.56 16.31
N ASN A 85 17.30 -10.90 17.17
CA ASN A 85 17.81 -9.98 18.19
C ASN A 85 17.78 -10.60 19.62
N PRO A 86 18.94 -10.94 20.21
CA PRO A 86 19.01 -11.67 21.48
C PRO A 86 18.33 -10.93 22.65
N LEU A 87 18.34 -9.60 22.65
CA LEU A 87 17.71 -8.78 23.69
C LEU A 87 16.18 -8.94 23.72
N LYS A 88 15.55 -9.09 22.56
CA LYS A 88 14.08 -9.26 22.47
C LYS A 88 13.66 -10.69 22.79
N LYS A 89 14.50 -11.68 22.45
CA LYS A 89 14.36 -13.06 22.92
C LYS A 89 14.40 -13.13 24.45
N LEU A 90 15.30 -12.38 25.09
CA LEU A 90 15.36 -12.28 26.56
C LEU A 90 14.09 -11.69 27.17
N VAL A 91 13.49 -10.66 26.58
CA VAL A 91 12.20 -10.11 27.05
C VAL A 91 11.10 -11.18 26.95
N GLY A 92 11.01 -11.89 25.82
CA GLY A 92 10.06 -12.99 25.65
C GLY A 92 10.27 -14.11 26.66
N THR A 93 11.52 -14.50 26.91
CA THR A 93 11.88 -15.50 27.92
C THR A 93 11.60 -15.01 29.34
N ALA A 94 11.83 -13.74 29.66
CA ALA A 94 11.56 -13.16 30.98
C ALA A 94 10.05 -13.13 31.27
N VAL A 95 9.24 -12.74 30.29
CA VAL A 95 7.77 -12.81 30.39
C VAL A 95 7.34 -14.26 30.59
N MET A 96 7.81 -15.19 29.76
CA MET A 96 7.46 -16.60 29.88
C MET A 96 7.90 -17.23 31.21
N TYR A 97 9.07 -16.82 31.73
CA TYR A 97 9.58 -17.22 33.03
C TYR A 97 8.73 -16.65 34.17
N SER A 98 8.35 -15.39 34.11
CA SER A 98 7.49 -14.75 35.12
C SER A 98 6.11 -15.41 35.19
N VAL A 99 5.50 -15.69 34.03
CA VAL A 99 4.24 -16.42 33.93
C VAL A 99 4.41 -17.85 34.48
N ARG A 100 5.46 -18.58 34.07
CA ARG A 100 5.73 -19.93 34.58
C ARG A 100 5.91 -19.95 36.09
N LYS A 101 6.65 -18.99 36.65
CA LYS A 101 6.86 -18.88 38.10
C LYS A 101 5.55 -18.59 38.84
N ALA A 102 4.69 -17.73 38.30
CA ALA A 102 3.37 -17.46 38.86
C ALA A 102 2.47 -18.71 38.81
N ILE A 103 2.50 -19.47 37.71
CA ILE A 103 1.76 -20.72 37.50
C ILE A 103 2.21 -21.80 38.51
N VAL A 104 3.53 -22.00 38.67
CA VAL A 104 4.09 -23.04 39.56
C VAL A 104 3.79 -22.75 41.02
N ASN A 105 3.81 -21.49 41.44
CA ASN A 105 3.58 -21.11 42.83
C ASN A 105 2.09 -20.97 43.19
N ASN A 106 1.20 -20.83 42.20
CA ASN A 106 -0.24 -20.67 42.41
C ASN A 106 -1.04 -21.40 41.30
N PRO A 107 -1.22 -22.73 41.41
CA PRO A 107 -2.01 -23.50 40.44
C PRO A 107 -3.46 -22.98 40.27
N GLU A 108 -4.05 -22.38 41.31
CA GLU A 108 -5.35 -21.70 41.24
C GLU A 108 -5.32 -20.44 40.35
N ALA A 109 -4.21 -19.71 40.31
CA ALA A 109 -4.04 -18.55 39.43
C ALA A 109 -4.06 -18.96 37.95
N VAL A 110 -3.67 -20.20 37.63
CA VAL A 110 -3.74 -20.78 36.28
C VAL A 110 -5.20 -20.97 35.86
N LYS A 111 -6.05 -21.48 36.75
CA LYS A 111 -7.50 -21.61 36.50
C LYS A 111 -8.14 -20.24 36.31
N LEU A 112 -7.82 -19.27 37.15
CA LEU A 112 -8.38 -17.92 37.03
C LEU A 112 -7.87 -17.19 35.79
N PHE A 113 -6.58 -17.31 35.46
CA PHE A 113 -6.01 -16.70 34.26
C PHE A 113 -6.55 -17.37 32.98
N SER A 114 -6.63 -18.71 32.94
CA SER A 114 -7.25 -19.42 31.82
C SER A 114 -8.73 -19.07 31.68
N GLN A 115 -9.50 -19.02 32.77
CA GLN A 115 -10.89 -18.54 32.74
C GLN A 115 -10.99 -17.08 32.28
N PHE A 116 -10.10 -16.20 32.73
CA PHE A 116 -10.08 -14.80 32.34
C PHE A 116 -9.78 -14.64 30.84
N VAL A 117 -8.74 -15.33 30.35
CA VAL A 117 -8.33 -15.34 28.94
C VAL A 117 -9.43 -15.93 28.06
N LEU A 118 -10.00 -17.08 28.43
CA LEU A 118 -11.13 -17.68 27.71
C LEU A 118 -12.34 -16.74 27.68
N LYS A 119 -12.67 -16.12 28.82
CA LYS A 119 -13.83 -15.22 28.95
C LYS A 119 -13.65 -13.88 28.22
N HIS A 120 -12.42 -13.41 28.01
CA HIS A 120 -12.18 -12.11 27.33
C HIS A 120 -11.78 -12.26 25.87
N ILE A 121 -11.05 -13.31 25.50
CA ILE A 121 -10.57 -13.52 24.13
C ILE A 121 -11.59 -14.32 23.30
N PHE A 122 -12.29 -15.30 23.91
CA PHE A 122 -13.20 -16.18 23.16
C PHE A 122 -14.70 -15.85 23.31
N ARG A 123 -15.10 -14.90 24.18
CA ARG A 123 -16.53 -14.59 24.44
C ARG A 123 -17.22 -13.68 23.42
N LYS A 124 -16.57 -13.31 22.31
CA LYS A 124 -17.20 -12.47 21.27
C LYS A 124 -18.09 -13.25 20.29
N LYS A 125 -18.25 -14.57 20.42
CA LYS A 125 -18.98 -15.38 19.42
C LYS A 125 -20.45 -15.70 19.73
N GLU A 126 -20.96 -15.50 20.95
CA GLU A 126 -22.32 -15.97 21.33
C GLU A 126 -23.29 -14.90 21.84
N MET A 127 -23.22 -13.67 21.32
CA MET A 127 -24.19 -12.62 21.65
C MET A 127 -24.70 -11.92 20.39
N ASN A 128 -25.12 -12.69 19.37
CA ASN A 128 -25.82 -12.16 18.18
C ASN A 128 -26.90 -13.11 17.62
N THR A 129 -27.30 -14.18 18.31
CA THR A 129 -28.31 -15.16 17.83
C THR A 129 -29.50 -15.35 18.78
N ALA A 130 -29.73 -14.41 19.69
CA ALA A 130 -30.92 -14.41 20.55
C ALA A 130 -31.66 -13.07 20.47
N LYS A 131 -32.04 -12.69 19.24
CA LYS A 131 -33.10 -11.71 18.94
C LYS A 131 -33.48 -11.89 17.47
N SER A 132 -34.29 -12.91 17.21
CA SER A 132 -35.20 -12.98 16.06
C SER A 132 -36.45 -13.71 16.48
#